data_AF-A0A482WBQ1-F1
#
_entry.id   AF-A0A482WBQ1-F1
#
_cell.length_a   1.000
_cell.length_b   1.000
_cell.length_c   1.000
_cell.angle_alpha   90.00
_cell.angle_beta   90.00
_cell.angle_gamma   90.00
#
_symmetry.space_group_name_H-M   'P 1'
#
loop_
_entity.id
_entity.type
_entity.pdbx_description
1 polymer ?
#
loop_
_entity_poly.entity_id
_entity_poly.type
_entity_poly.pdbx_seq_one_letter_code
_entity_poly.pdbx_strand_id
1 'polypeptide(L)'
;NLSANSTSNLKSHLLNNFLIFSGLNQYNNTVNSFGRILDLICSNLYTDNVFQTDSLVIQDPHHPALSVNVHLKNLSTKTLSACKEKYSYNFKKAHFQGLYDALLSTDWSFLQVCLDVNLACKVFYDKLYALFDKFVPKTPYCKRKFPAWFSSEVKFNIKRKTKYIKMYRRTRCENYYVLFKNLRKSIKLQIKSDYTLYVKSVEDSLTSDPKKFWSYTREKRGSSSIPRQMCYKDVTFIEPHHVVNAFSSYFSSVY
;
A
#
# COMPACT_ATOMS: atom_id res chain seq x y z
N ASN A 1 -3.24 -17.78 33.12
CA ASN A 1 -2.86 -17.77 34.55
C ASN A 1 -1.54 -18.48 34.74
N LEU A 2 -0.43 -17.75 34.60
CA LEU A 2 0.89 -18.22 35.01
C LEU A 2 0.93 -18.14 36.55
N SER A 3 0.71 -19.27 37.22
CA SER A 3 0.95 -19.39 38.65
C SER A 3 2.46 -19.29 38.90
N ALA A 4 2.90 -18.12 39.31
CA ALA A 4 4.30 -17.82 39.62
C ALA A 4 4.69 -18.48 40.94
N ASN A 5 5.33 -19.65 40.86
CA ASN A 5 6.14 -20.16 41.96
C ASN A 5 7.48 -19.41 41.99
N SER A 6 7.61 -18.55 43.00
CA SER A 6 8.84 -18.27 43.77
C SER A 6 10.17 -18.19 42.99
N THR A 7 10.46 -17.01 42.42
CA THR A 7 11.75 -16.28 42.37
C THR A 7 11.71 -15.26 41.22
N SER A 8 11.07 -14.10 41.44
CA SER A 8 10.83 -13.08 40.41
C SER A 8 12.11 -12.31 40.04
N ASN A 9 12.80 -12.78 39.01
CA ASN A 9 13.91 -12.08 38.36
C ASN A 9 13.39 -10.78 37.71
N LEU A 10 14.11 -9.64 37.87
CA LEU A 10 13.75 -8.35 37.25
C LEU A 10 13.40 -8.48 35.76
N LYS A 11 14.11 -9.38 35.06
CA LYS A 11 13.89 -9.66 33.63
C LYS A 11 12.52 -10.28 33.33
N SER A 12 12.00 -11.16 34.19
CA SER A 12 10.67 -11.75 33.99
C SER A 12 9.57 -10.71 34.20
N HIS A 13 9.77 -9.77 35.12
CA HIS A 13 8.86 -8.65 35.31
C HIS A 13 8.82 -7.71 34.12
N LEU A 14 9.99 -7.32 33.58
CA LEU A 14 10.07 -6.48 32.38
C LEU A 14 9.41 -7.14 31.17
N LEU A 15 9.65 -8.45 30.99
CA LEU A 15 9.02 -9.20 29.92
C LEU A 15 7.49 -9.25 30.07
N ASN A 16 6.99 -9.52 31.27
CA ASN A 16 5.55 -9.54 31.53
C ASN A 16 4.91 -8.16 31.27
N ASN A 17 5.56 -7.08 31.71
CA ASN A 17 5.09 -5.72 31.46
C ASN A 17 5.05 -5.40 29.97
N PHE A 18 6.06 -5.84 29.20
CA PHE A 18 6.09 -5.66 27.75
C PHE A 18 4.95 -6.41 27.04
N LEU A 19 4.67 -7.66 27.46
CA LEU A 19 3.58 -8.46 26.90
C LEU A 19 2.22 -7.82 27.18
N ILE A 20 1.98 -7.38 28.42
CA ILE A 20 0.75 -6.70 28.83
C ILE A 20 0.58 -5.39 28.05
N PHE A 21 1.61 -4.54 28.02
CA PHE A 21 1.58 -3.26 27.30
C PHE A 21 1.26 -3.44 25.81
N SER A 22 1.80 -4.50 25.20
CA SER A 22 1.63 -4.78 23.77
C SER A 22 0.35 -5.59 23.47
N GLY A 23 -0.46 -5.95 24.48
CA GLY A 23 -1.64 -6.80 24.34
C GLY A 23 -1.32 -8.20 23.81
N LEU A 24 -0.13 -8.73 24.13
CA LEU A 24 0.35 -10.02 23.67
C LEU A 24 0.08 -11.11 24.72
N ASN A 25 -0.51 -12.22 24.30
CA ASN A 25 -0.66 -13.42 25.10
C ASN A 25 0.38 -14.46 24.69
N GLN A 26 0.90 -15.22 25.65
CA GLN A 26 1.77 -16.35 25.41
C GLN A 26 0.90 -17.60 25.20
N TYR A 27 1.15 -18.35 24.12
CA TYR A 27 0.34 -19.51 23.70
C TYR A 27 1.10 -20.85 23.76
N ASN A 28 2.41 -20.84 24.03
CA ASN A 28 3.19 -22.07 24.07
C ASN A 28 3.20 -22.71 25.46
N ASN A 29 2.60 -23.89 25.59
CA ASN A 29 2.60 -24.67 26.82
C ASN A 29 3.51 -25.92 26.76
N THR A 30 4.26 -26.13 25.68
CA THR A 30 5.14 -27.31 25.55
C THR A 30 6.39 -27.15 26.41
N VAL A 31 6.69 -28.15 27.24
CA VAL A 31 7.93 -28.22 28.01
C VAL A 31 9.02 -28.95 27.24
N ASN A 32 10.27 -28.58 27.49
CA ASN A 32 11.42 -29.32 26.96
C ASN A 32 11.69 -30.62 27.75
N SER A 33 12.73 -31.34 27.36
CA SER A 33 13.15 -32.60 28.00
C SER A 33 13.53 -32.46 29.48
N PHE A 34 13.68 -31.23 29.98
CA PHE A 34 13.98 -30.89 31.37
C PHE A 34 12.78 -30.30 32.13
N GLY A 35 11.58 -30.35 31.56
CA GLY A 35 10.37 -29.83 32.20
C GLY A 35 10.28 -28.29 32.26
N ARG A 36 11.06 -27.57 31.44
CA ARG A 36 11.09 -26.10 31.40
C ARG A 36 10.52 -25.57 30.08
N ILE A 37 9.96 -24.36 30.13
CA ILE A 37 9.50 -23.62 28.95
C ILE A 37 10.53 -22.52 28.67
N LEU A 38 11.28 -22.66 27.58
CA LEU A 38 12.24 -21.66 27.10
C LEU A 38 11.74 -20.92 25.86
N ASP A 39 10.98 -21.63 25.02
CA ASP A 39 10.46 -21.10 23.77
C ASP A 39 9.13 -20.38 24.00
N LEU A 40 9.11 -19.08 23.74
CA LEU A 40 7.91 -18.25 23.92
C LEU A 40 7.27 -17.93 22.57
N ILE A 41 5.98 -18.24 22.45
CA ILE A 41 5.16 -17.86 21.31
C ILE A 41 4.14 -16.85 21.81
N CYS A 42 4.34 -15.57 21.46
CA CYS A 42 3.50 -14.46 21.92
C CYS A 42 2.77 -13.82 20.74
N SER A 43 1.45 -13.62 20.88
CA SER A 43 0.61 -13.05 19.81
C SER A 43 -0.54 -12.22 20.39
N ASN A 44 -0.96 -11.19 19.67
CA ASN A 44 -2.19 -10.43 19.95
C ASN A 44 -3.41 -11.00 19.20
N LEU A 45 -3.17 -11.97 18.31
CA LEU A 45 -4.20 -12.73 17.63
C LEU A 45 -4.39 -14.06 18.34
N TYR A 46 -5.63 -14.53 18.37
CA TYR A 46 -5.95 -15.85 18.86
C TYR A 46 -5.28 -16.90 17.95
N THR A 47 -4.42 -17.73 18.55
CA THR A 47 -3.76 -18.85 17.87
C THR A 47 -4.23 -20.14 18.53
N ASP A 48 -4.82 -21.03 17.73
CA ASP A 48 -5.19 -22.36 18.21
C ASP A 48 -3.96 -23.26 18.24
N ASN A 49 -3.69 -23.79 19.42
CA ASN A 49 -2.83 -24.93 19.73
C ASN A 49 -1.40 -24.87 19.15
N VAL A 50 -0.45 -24.48 20.01
CA VAL A 50 0.96 -24.84 19.82
C VAL A 50 1.13 -26.31 20.20
N PHE A 51 1.62 -27.13 19.28
CA PHE A 51 1.91 -28.54 19.56
C PHE A 51 3.32 -28.91 19.15
N GLN A 52 3.88 -29.89 19.86
CA GLN A 52 5.16 -30.48 19.52
C GLN A 52 5.01 -31.31 18.24
N THR A 53 6.01 -31.23 17.36
CA THR A 53 6.05 -31.89 16.06
C THR A 53 7.36 -32.65 15.90
N ASP A 54 7.40 -33.55 14.93
CA ASP A 54 8.64 -34.22 14.53
C ASP A 54 9.66 -33.20 14.02
N SER A 55 10.90 -33.39 14.44
CA SER A 55 12.01 -32.54 14.05
C SER A 55 12.60 -33.04 12.73
N LEU A 56 12.85 -32.11 11.79
CA LEU A 56 13.53 -32.42 10.52
C LEU A 56 15.03 -32.66 10.67
N VAL A 57 15.57 -32.38 11.87
CA VAL A 57 16.98 -32.52 12.25
C VAL A 57 17.04 -33.20 13.61
N ILE A 58 18.22 -33.68 14.03
CA ILE A 58 18.43 -34.18 15.40
C ILE A 58 17.95 -33.13 16.40
N GLN A 59 17.05 -33.54 17.27
CA GLN A 59 16.33 -32.64 18.17
C GLN A 59 17.24 -32.17 19.32
N ASP A 60 17.20 -30.87 19.61
CA ASP A 60 17.86 -30.28 20.76
C ASP A 60 17.06 -30.58 22.05
N PRO A 61 17.67 -31.15 23.10
CA PRO A 61 17.00 -31.39 24.39
C PRO A 61 16.41 -30.14 25.05
N HIS A 62 16.94 -28.94 24.76
CA HIS A 62 16.44 -27.68 25.28
C HIS A 62 15.29 -27.10 24.48
N HIS A 63 15.22 -27.39 23.18
CA HIS A 63 14.33 -26.75 22.21
C HIS A 63 13.54 -27.80 21.42
N PRO A 64 12.33 -28.18 21.88
CA PRO A 64 11.48 -29.08 21.13
C PRO A 64 11.02 -28.44 19.82
N ALA A 65 10.81 -29.24 18.76
CA ALA A 65 10.26 -28.72 17.52
C ALA A 65 8.76 -28.41 17.71
N LEU A 66 8.35 -27.19 17.34
CA LEU A 66 6.98 -26.68 17.55
C LEU A 66 6.31 -26.35 16.23
N SER A 67 5.03 -26.69 16.15
CA SER A 67 4.13 -26.28 15.07
C SER A 67 3.09 -25.32 15.63
N VAL A 68 2.85 -24.22 14.92
CA VAL A 68 1.95 -23.15 15.34
C VAL A 68 0.99 -22.83 14.20
N ASN A 69 -0.30 -22.93 14.49
CA ASN A 69 -1.34 -22.50 13.55
C ASN A 69 -1.79 -21.07 13.88
N VAL A 70 -1.57 -20.16 12.93
CA VAL A 70 -2.01 -18.77 13.06
C VAL A 70 -3.17 -18.52 12.12
N HIS A 71 -4.36 -18.30 12.69
CA HIS A 71 -5.54 -17.91 11.93
C HIS A 71 -5.48 -16.42 11.59
N LEU A 72 -4.88 -16.10 10.46
CA LEU A 72 -5.02 -14.78 9.87
C LEU A 72 -6.45 -14.63 9.37
N LYS A 73 -7.30 -13.92 10.13
CA LYS A 73 -8.56 -13.41 9.56
C LYS A 73 -8.15 -12.67 8.30
N ASN A 74 -8.63 -13.12 7.14
CA ASN A 74 -8.39 -12.46 5.87
C ASN A 74 -8.76 -10.98 6.05
N LEU A 75 -7.75 -10.13 6.25
CA LEU A 75 -7.82 -8.70 6.03
C LEU A 75 -7.88 -8.54 4.52
N SER A 76 -8.96 -9.06 3.93
CA SER A 76 -9.43 -8.61 2.65
C SER A 76 -9.78 -7.15 2.90
N THR A 77 -8.79 -6.30 2.70
CA THR A 77 -9.01 -4.92 2.34
C THR A 77 -9.70 -4.97 0.98
N LYS A 78 -10.97 -5.40 0.97
CA LYS A 78 -11.94 -4.99 -0.03
C LYS A 78 -12.08 -3.50 0.18
N THR A 79 -11.05 -2.78 -0.23
CA THR A 79 -11.09 -1.38 -0.54
C THR A 79 -12.28 -1.19 -1.47
N LEU A 80 -13.02 -0.09 -1.34
CA LEU A 80 -13.98 0.31 -2.34
C LEU A 80 -13.19 0.59 -3.63
N SER A 81 -12.87 -0.45 -4.39
CA SER A 81 -12.28 -0.31 -5.71
C SER A 81 -13.41 0.15 -6.61
N ALA A 82 -13.58 1.47 -6.71
CA ALA A 82 -14.16 2.06 -7.90
C ALA A 82 -13.21 1.74 -9.06
N CYS A 83 -13.27 0.52 -9.56
CA CYS A 83 -12.57 0.09 -10.76
C CYS A 83 -13.36 0.63 -11.96
N LYS A 84 -13.45 1.96 -12.06
CA LYS A 84 -13.78 2.59 -13.32
C LYS A 84 -12.55 2.43 -14.20
N GLU A 85 -12.73 1.92 -15.41
CA GLU A 85 -11.71 1.95 -16.45
C GLU A 85 -11.17 3.38 -16.51
N LYS A 86 -9.94 3.58 -16.02
CA LYS A 86 -9.38 4.92 -15.79
C LYS A 86 -8.93 5.52 -17.11
N TYR A 87 -9.85 5.80 -18.00
CA TYR A 87 -9.57 6.68 -19.12
C TYR A 87 -9.52 8.11 -18.59
N SER A 88 -8.46 8.83 -18.93
CA SER A 88 -8.33 10.26 -18.62
C SER A 88 -8.23 11.04 -19.92
N TYR A 89 -8.87 12.21 -19.97
CA TYR A 89 -8.72 13.16 -21.06
C TYR A 89 -7.24 13.52 -21.26
N ASN A 90 -6.75 13.39 -22.48
CA ASN A 90 -5.40 13.75 -22.86
C ASN A 90 -5.38 15.13 -23.50
N PHE A 91 -5.34 16.15 -22.66
CA PHE A 91 -5.29 17.55 -23.11
C PHE A 91 -4.03 17.87 -23.95
N LYS A 92 -2.95 17.08 -23.85
CA LYS A 92 -1.78 17.28 -24.73
C LYS A 92 -2.06 16.99 -26.21
N LYS A 93 -3.12 16.23 -26.49
CA LYS A 93 -3.55 15.87 -27.85
C LYS A 93 -4.94 16.43 -28.19
N ALA A 94 -5.41 17.40 -27.43
CA ALA A 94 -6.72 18.01 -27.66
C ALA A 94 -6.71 18.88 -28.93
N HIS A 95 -7.82 18.90 -29.65
CA HIS A 95 -8.06 19.85 -30.73
C HIS A 95 -8.56 21.18 -30.14
N PHE A 96 -7.62 21.97 -29.61
CA PHE A 96 -7.93 23.19 -28.86
C PHE A 96 -8.70 24.24 -29.66
N GLN A 97 -8.37 24.43 -30.94
CA GLN A 97 -9.07 25.40 -31.78
C GLN A 97 -10.57 25.12 -31.83
N GLY A 98 -10.95 23.89 -32.22
CA GLY A 98 -12.36 23.49 -32.26
C GLY A 98 -13.01 23.42 -30.88
N LEU A 99 -12.25 23.14 -29.82
CA LEU A 99 -12.77 23.21 -28.46
C LEU A 99 -13.12 24.66 -28.06
N TYR A 100 -12.28 25.64 -28.40
CA TYR A 100 -12.54 27.04 -28.11
C TYR A 100 -13.72 27.58 -28.92
N ASP A 101 -13.77 27.27 -30.22
CA ASP A 101 -14.90 27.66 -31.08
C ASP A 101 -16.22 27.05 -30.59
N ALA A 102 -16.18 25.79 -30.12
CA ALA A 102 -17.35 25.13 -29.54
C ALA A 102 -17.75 25.71 -28.17
N LEU A 103 -16.79 26.11 -27.32
CA LEU A 103 -17.08 26.76 -26.05
C LEU A 103 -17.74 28.13 -26.25
N LEU A 104 -17.29 28.89 -27.25
CA LEU A 104 -17.86 30.21 -27.59
C LEU A 104 -19.25 30.10 -28.21
N SER A 105 -19.50 29.07 -29.00
CA SER A 105 -20.81 28.82 -29.63
C SER A 105 -21.81 28.08 -28.73
N THR A 106 -21.37 27.57 -27.59
CA THR A 106 -22.26 26.90 -26.63
C THR A 106 -23.14 27.93 -25.93
N ASP A 107 -24.44 27.67 -25.86
CA ASP A 107 -25.38 28.51 -25.12
C ASP A 107 -25.23 28.31 -23.60
N TRP A 108 -24.89 29.40 -22.90
CA TRP A 108 -24.72 29.46 -21.45
C TRP A 108 -25.87 30.18 -20.74
N SER A 109 -26.92 30.61 -21.46
CA SER A 109 -28.04 31.38 -20.92
C SER A 109 -28.73 30.69 -19.73
N PHE A 110 -28.73 29.36 -19.69
CA PHE A 110 -29.30 28.58 -18.58
C PHE A 110 -28.70 28.93 -17.21
N LEU A 111 -27.46 29.42 -17.15
CA LEU A 111 -26.82 29.83 -15.89
C LEU A 111 -27.48 31.06 -15.26
N GLN A 112 -28.13 31.91 -16.06
CA GLN A 112 -28.82 33.11 -15.58
C GLN A 112 -30.25 32.81 -15.10
N VAL A 113 -30.83 31.71 -15.56
CA VAL A 113 -32.23 31.34 -15.28
C VAL A 113 -32.35 30.33 -14.14
N CYS A 114 -31.29 29.56 -13.87
CA CYS A 114 -31.35 28.47 -12.90
C CYS A 114 -31.32 29.01 -11.45
N LEU A 115 -32.39 28.74 -10.69
CA LEU A 115 -32.51 29.13 -9.28
C LEU A 115 -31.72 28.19 -8.34
N ASP A 116 -31.52 26.94 -8.75
CA ASP A 116 -30.74 25.95 -7.98
C ASP A 116 -29.31 25.88 -8.49
N VAL A 117 -28.37 26.31 -7.65
CA VAL A 117 -26.93 26.29 -7.92
C VAL A 117 -26.42 24.88 -8.20
N ASN A 118 -26.94 23.86 -7.51
CA ASN A 118 -26.49 22.47 -7.71
C ASN A 118 -26.89 21.96 -9.09
N LEU A 119 -28.13 22.25 -9.49
CA LEU A 119 -28.63 21.92 -10.82
C LEU A 119 -27.86 22.68 -11.91
N ALA A 120 -27.59 23.96 -11.71
CA ALA A 120 -26.79 24.78 -12.62
C ALA A 120 -25.38 24.21 -12.80
N CYS A 121 -24.70 23.86 -11.71
CA CYS A 121 -23.38 23.22 -11.74
C CYS A 121 -23.42 21.89 -12.48
N LYS A 122 -24.44 21.07 -12.26
CA LYS A 122 -24.59 19.78 -12.96
C LYS A 122 -24.68 19.97 -14.48
N VAL A 123 -25.62 20.81 -14.93
CA VAL A 123 -25.83 21.08 -16.37
C VAL A 123 -24.59 21.70 -17.01
N PHE A 124 -23.89 22.58 -16.29
CA PHE A 124 -22.61 23.13 -16.73
C PHE A 124 -21.57 22.06 -17.00
N TYR A 125 -21.33 21.17 -16.02
CA TYR A 125 -20.36 20.10 -16.18
C TYR A 125 -20.78 19.09 -17.26
N ASP A 126 -22.08 18.80 -17.41
CA ASP A 126 -22.60 17.92 -18.45
C ASP A 126 -22.28 18.49 -19.86
N LYS A 127 -22.53 19.78 -20.10
CA LYS A 127 -22.16 20.44 -21.36
C LYS A 127 -20.65 20.46 -21.57
N LEU A 128 -19.87 20.79 -20.54
CA LEU A 128 -18.41 20.86 -20.62
C LEU A 128 -17.80 19.49 -20.95
N TYR A 129 -18.26 18.42 -20.30
CA TYR A 129 -17.77 17.07 -20.55
C TYR A 129 -18.18 16.55 -21.93
N ALA A 130 -19.36 16.91 -22.43
CA ALA A 130 -19.76 16.60 -23.82
C ALA A 130 -18.81 17.24 -24.85
N LEU A 131 -18.34 18.46 -24.59
CA LEU A 131 -17.32 19.11 -25.42
C LEU A 131 -15.97 18.39 -25.31
N PHE A 132 -15.55 18.02 -24.10
CA PHE A 132 -14.31 17.26 -23.91
C PHE A 132 -14.35 15.90 -24.61
N ASP A 133 -15.48 15.20 -24.57
CA ASP A 133 -15.66 13.94 -25.28
C ASP A 133 -15.51 14.08 -26.80
N LYS A 134 -15.88 15.23 -27.37
CA LYS A 134 -15.77 15.52 -28.80
C LYS A 134 -14.36 15.96 -29.22
N PHE A 135 -13.69 16.79 -28.41
CA PHE A 135 -12.44 17.46 -28.81
C PHE A 135 -11.19 17.00 -28.08
N VAL A 136 -11.31 16.21 -27.01
CA VAL A 136 -10.20 15.75 -26.18
C VAL A 136 -10.13 14.23 -26.18
N PRO A 137 -9.15 13.62 -26.86
CA PRO A 137 -8.98 12.17 -26.87
C PRO A 137 -8.79 11.61 -25.45
N LYS A 138 -9.42 10.47 -25.16
CA LYS A 138 -9.22 9.74 -23.91
C LYS A 138 -8.03 8.77 -24.06
N THR A 139 -7.14 8.77 -23.07
CA THR A 139 -6.05 7.79 -22.98
C THR A 139 -6.23 6.88 -21.78
N PRO A 140 -5.94 5.57 -21.92
CA PRO A 140 -6.01 4.65 -20.79
C PRO A 140 -4.92 5.02 -19.76
N TYR A 141 -5.29 5.03 -18.50
CA TYR A 141 -4.36 5.16 -17.41
C TYR A 141 -3.49 3.91 -17.32
N CYS A 142 -2.22 4.06 -17.66
CA CYS A 142 -1.23 3.03 -17.48
C CYS A 142 -0.59 3.17 -16.10
N LYS A 143 -0.73 2.14 -15.25
CA LYS A 143 0.05 2.05 -14.01
C LYS A 143 1.54 2.10 -14.35
N ARG A 144 2.31 2.88 -13.57
CA ARG A 144 3.77 2.92 -13.71
C ARG A 144 4.34 1.53 -13.46
N LYS A 145 5.12 1.01 -14.41
CA LYS A 145 5.79 -0.31 -14.30
C LYS A 145 6.97 -0.30 -13.32
N PHE A 146 7.49 0.89 -13.02
CA PHE A 146 8.64 1.09 -12.14
C PHE A 146 8.28 2.12 -11.07
N PRO A 147 8.88 2.03 -9.87
CA PRO A 147 8.76 3.06 -8.86
C PRO A 147 9.15 4.45 -9.39
N ALA A 148 8.55 5.49 -8.83
CA ALA A 148 8.78 6.87 -9.28
C ALA A 148 10.25 7.29 -9.14
N TRP A 149 10.93 6.77 -8.12
CA TRP A 149 12.32 7.08 -7.78
C TRP A 149 13.37 6.27 -8.57
N PHE A 150 12.97 5.34 -9.43
CA PHE A 150 13.94 4.68 -10.31
C PHE A 150 14.48 5.68 -11.34
N SER A 151 15.81 5.79 -11.42
CA SER A 151 16.48 6.51 -12.50
C SER A 151 16.17 5.91 -13.87
N SER A 152 16.35 6.71 -14.92
CA SER A 152 16.30 6.25 -16.31
C SER A 152 17.35 5.16 -16.58
N GLU A 153 18.53 5.29 -15.96
CA GLU A 153 19.63 4.34 -16.08
C GLU A 153 19.27 2.96 -15.51
N VAL A 154 18.73 2.90 -14.29
CA VAL A 154 18.28 1.63 -13.70
C VAL A 154 17.21 0.96 -14.57
N LYS A 155 16.24 1.73 -15.08
CA LYS A 155 15.20 1.20 -16.00
C LYS A 155 15.83 0.62 -17.26
N PHE A 156 16.83 1.28 -17.83
CA PHE A 156 17.55 0.82 -19.00
C PHE A 156 18.36 -0.44 -18.71
N ASN A 157 19.09 -0.49 -17.60
CA ASN A 157 19.89 -1.64 -17.18
C ASN A 157 19.02 -2.87 -16.90
N ILE A 158 17.82 -2.70 -16.31
CA ILE A 158 16.86 -3.80 -16.12
C ILE A 158 16.41 -4.40 -17.46
N LYS A 159 16.13 -3.54 -18.46
CA LYS A 159 15.79 -4.00 -19.81
C LYS A 159 16.96 -4.73 -20.46
N ARG A 160 18.18 -4.18 -20.38
CA ARG A 160 19.42 -4.83 -20.89
C ARG A 160 19.70 -6.17 -20.23
N LYS A 161 19.56 -6.27 -18.91
CA LYS A 161 19.69 -7.52 -18.16
C LYS A 161 18.74 -8.58 -18.72
N THR A 162 17.49 -8.20 -18.97
CA THR A 162 16.47 -9.09 -19.53
C THR A 162 16.80 -9.50 -20.97
N LYS A 163 17.39 -8.60 -21.77
CA LYS A 163 17.89 -8.90 -23.11
C LYS A 163 19.01 -9.95 -23.06
N TYR A 164 20.03 -9.77 -22.22
CA TYR A 164 21.18 -10.69 -22.18
C TYR A 164 20.82 -12.10 -21.71
N ILE A 165 19.94 -12.25 -20.72
CA ILE A 165 19.51 -13.61 -20.32
C ILE A 165 18.71 -14.30 -21.43
N LYS A 166 17.91 -13.56 -22.21
CA LYS A 166 17.22 -14.11 -23.39
C LYS A 166 18.21 -14.53 -24.46
N MET A 167 19.24 -13.72 -24.72
CA MET A 167 20.29 -14.05 -25.69
C MET A 167 21.08 -15.28 -25.26
N TYR A 168 21.51 -15.35 -23.99
CA TYR A 168 22.17 -16.54 -23.43
C TYR A 168 21.32 -17.80 -23.57
N ARG A 169 20.01 -17.74 -23.24
CA ARG A 169 19.12 -18.91 -23.39
C ARG A 169 19.01 -19.39 -24.84
N ARG A 170 19.12 -18.49 -25.81
CA ARG A 170 19.04 -18.80 -27.24
C ARG A 170 20.37 -19.31 -27.81
N THR A 171 21.48 -18.67 -27.47
CA THR A 171 22.78 -18.93 -28.10
C THR A 171 23.74 -19.77 -27.26
N ARG A 172 23.47 -19.92 -25.95
CA ARG A 172 24.37 -20.53 -24.95
C ARG A 172 25.76 -19.90 -24.88
N CYS A 173 25.93 -18.68 -25.41
CA CYS A 173 27.19 -17.96 -25.36
C CYS A 173 27.46 -17.39 -23.97
N GLU A 174 28.56 -17.82 -23.35
CA GLU A 174 28.92 -17.49 -21.97
C GLU A 174 29.12 -15.98 -21.75
N ASN A 175 29.58 -15.25 -22.77
CA ASN A 175 29.71 -13.79 -22.69
C ASN A 175 28.40 -13.09 -22.32
N TYR A 176 27.25 -13.56 -22.84
CA TYR A 176 25.95 -12.99 -22.46
C TYR A 176 25.57 -13.31 -21.01
N TYR A 177 26.01 -14.46 -20.48
CA TYR A 177 25.79 -14.82 -19.09
C TYR A 177 26.63 -13.96 -18.14
N VAL A 178 27.92 -13.75 -18.46
CA VAL A 178 28.81 -12.85 -17.72
C VAL A 178 28.25 -11.43 -17.69
N LEU A 179 27.83 -10.89 -18.84
CA LEU A 179 27.19 -9.57 -18.92
C LEU A 179 25.90 -9.48 -18.09
N PHE A 180 25.07 -10.53 -18.12
CA PHE A 180 23.87 -10.61 -17.28
C PHE A 180 24.22 -10.57 -15.78
N LYS A 181 25.22 -11.35 -15.34
CA LYS A 181 25.68 -11.42 -13.94
C LYS A 181 26.20 -10.07 -13.46
N ASN A 182 27.02 -9.42 -14.29
CA ASN A 182 27.57 -8.09 -14.00
C ASN A 182 26.46 -7.03 -13.91
N LEU A 183 25.52 -7.01 -14.86
CA LEU A 183 24.36 -6.10 -14.79
C LEU A 183 23.50 -6.37 -13.56
N ARG A 184 23.28 -7.63 -13.17
CA ARG A 184 22.50 -7.96 -11.97
C ARG A 184 23.15 -7.37 -10.71
N LYS A 185 24.47 -7.45 -10.59
CA LYS A 185 25.23 -6.84 -9.47
C LYS A 185 25.12 -5.32 -9.51
N SER A 186 25.38 -4.70 -10.66
CA SER A 186 25.31 -3.24 -10.83
C SER A 186 23.92 -2.69 -10.51
N ILE A 187 22.85 -3.28 -11.05
CA ILE A 187 21.46 -2.86 -10.79
C ILE A 187 21.13 -2.90 -9.30
N LYS A 188 21.60 -3.91 -8.54
CA LYS A 188 21.36 -3.98 -7.09
C LYS A 188 21.99 -2.79 -6.36
N LEU A 189 23.19 -2.39 -6.76
CA LEU A 189 23.89 -1.22 -6.19
C LEU A 189 23.20 0.08 -6.59
N GLN A 190 22.85 0.24 -7.87
CA GLN A 190 22.15 1.43 -8.37
C GLN A 190 20.80 1.61 -7.69
N ILE A 191 19.99 0.55 -7.55
CA ILE A 191 18.70 0.63 -6.85
C ILE A 191 18.88 1.09 -5.40
N LYS A 192 19.89 0.58 -4.70
CA LYS A 192 20.18 1.00 -3.32
C LYS A 192 20.56 2.49 -3.28
N SER A 193 21.43 2.92 -4.18
CA SER A 193 21.84 4.32 -4.31
C SER A 193 20.67 5.25 -4.63
N ASP A 194 19.90 4.93 -5.67
CA ASP A 194 18.72 5.70 -6.10
C ASP A 194 17.71 5.84 -4.96
N TYR A 195 17.48 4.76 -4.20
CA TYR A 195 16.56 4.80 -3.07
C TYR A 195 17.06 5.70 -1.95
N THR A 196 18.34 5.63 -1.58
CA THR A 196 18.92 6.52 -0.56
C THR A 196 18.82 7.98 -0.98
N LEU A 197 19.17 8.30 -2.24
CA LEU A 197 19.05 9.66 -2.77
C LEU A 197 17.60 10.14 -2.78
N TYR A 198 16.67 9.25 -3.11
CA TYR A 198 15.24 9.58 -3.07
C TYR A 198 14.76 9.88 -1.66
N VAL A 199 15.07 9.03 -0.67
CA VAL A 199 14.69 9.26 0.74
C VAL A 199 15.25 10.59 1.24
N LYS A 200 16.55 10.84 0.99
CA LYS A 200 17.18 12.11 1.34
C LYS A 200 16.46 13.30 0.68
N SER A 201 16.10 13.18 -0.60
CA SER A 201 15.36 14.26 -1.29
C SER A 201 13.96 14.50 -0.71
N VAL A 202 13.31 13.46 -0.17
CA VAL A 202 12.02 13.58 0.51
C VAL A 202 12.17 14.26 1.86
N GLU A 203 13.24 13.95 2.60
CA GLU A 203 13.57 14.59 3.88
C GLU A 203 13.94 16.07 3.67
N ASP A 204 14.82 16.36 2.72
CA ASP A 204 15.25 17.73 2.39
C ASP A 204 14.09 18.60 1.89
N SER A 205 13.09 17.99 1.25
CA SER A 205 11.89 18.71 0.75
C SER A 205 10.76 18.83 1.76
N LEU A 206 10.94 18.41 3.02
CA LEU A 206 9.87 18.43 4.02
C LEU A 206 9.35 19.85 4.30
N THR A 207 10.23 20.84 4.35
CA THR A 207 9.88 22.25 4.61
C THR A 207 9.38 22.98 3.37
N SER A 208 9.93 22.67 2.19
CA SER A 208 9.63 23.37 0.94
C SER A 208 8.45 22.76 0.16
N ASP A 209 8.28 21.43 0.21
CA ASP A 209 7.22 20.70 -0.46
C ASP A 209 6.77 19.47 0.37
N PRO A 210 5.98 19.70 1.44
CA PRO A 210 5.49 18.61 2.30
C PRO A 210 4.63 17.59 1.54
N LYS A 211 4.15 17.90 0.32
CA LYS A 211 3.36 16.95 -0.49
C LYS A 211 4.17 15.72 -0.86
N LYS A 212 5.48 15.85 -1.07
CA LYS A 212 6.39 14.72 -1.38
C LYS A 212 6.48 13.75 -0.22
N PHE A 213 6.67 14.27 1.00
CA PHE A 213 6.65 13.47 2.22
C PHE A 213 5.32 12.73 2.39
N TRP A 214 4.20 13.43 2.27
CA TRP A 214 2.89 12.79 2.39
C TRP A 214 2.63 11.76 1.29
N SER A 215 3.16 11.97 0.08
CA SER A 215 3.11 10.98 -0.99
C SER A 215 3.90 9.72 -0.64
N TYR A 216 5.13 9.88 -0.12
CA TYR A 216 5.96 8.77 0.34
C TYR A 216 5.27 7.96 1.46
N THR A 217 4.74 8.65 2.47
CA THR A 217 4.04 8.02 3.60
C THR A 217 2.79 7.26 3.15
N ARG A 218 2.01 7.83 2.22
CA ARG A 218 0.84 7.16 1.64
C ARG A 218 1.23 5.90 0.86
N GLU A 219 2.32 5.94 0.09
CA GLU A 219 2.81 4.78 -0.65
C GLU A 219 3.21 3.63 0.27
N LYS A 220 3.82 3.93 1.44
CA LYS A 220 4.22 2.92 2.44
C LYS A 220 3.06 2.33 3.24
N ARG A 221 1.97 3.08 3.45
CA ARG A 221 0.79 2.62 4.22
C ARG A 221 -0.07 1.58 3.49
N GLY A 222 0.23 1.24 2.24
CA GLY A 222 -0.37 0.08 1.55
C GLY A 222 -1.84 0.23 1.12
N SER A 223 -2.54 1.29 1.52
CA SER A 223 -3.84 1.66 0.95
C SER A 223 -4.14 3.14 1.17
N SER A 224 -4.48 3.85 0.09
CA SER A 224 -5.01 5.22 0.13
C SER A 224 -6.53 5.25 0.05
N SER A 225 -7.17 4.10 0.20
CA SER A 225 -8.62 3.96 0.09
C SER A 225 -9.25 4.06 1.47
N ILE A 226 -10.35 4.78 1.53
CA ILE A 226 -11.27 4.75 2.65
C ILE A 226 -11.65 3.28 2.95
N PRO A 227 -11.58 2.83 4.22
CA PRO A 227 -12.06 1.52 4.62
C PRO A 227 -13.51 1.31 4.15
N ARG A 228 -13.86 0.10 3.72
CA ARG A 228 -15.23 -0.22 3.25
C ARG A 228 -16.29 -0.01 4.33
N GLN A 229 -15.89 -0.01 5.58
CA GLN A 229 -16.74 0.14 6.73
C GLN A 229 -16.11 1.19 7.65
N MET A 230 -16.86 2.22 8.02
CA MET A 230 -16.44 3.25 8.96
C MET A 230 -17.49 3.41 10.06
N CYS A 231 -17.04 3.67 11.29
CA CYS A 231 -17.92 3.81 12.44
C CYS A 231 -17.87 5.23 12.98
N TYR A 232 -19.03 5.83 13.23
CA TYR A 232 -19.18 7.10 13.93
C TYR A 232 -20.39 7.04 14.85
N LYS A 233 -20.22 7.37 16.14
CA LYS A 233 -21.25 7.28 17.19
C LYS A 233 -21.99 5.93 17.19
N ASP A 234 -21.24 4.83 17.21
CA ASP A 234 -21.74 3.44 17.18
C ASP A 234 -22.54 3.03 15.94
N VAL A 235 -22.69 3.92 14.95
CA VAL A 235 -23.31 3.61 13.66
C VAL A 235 -22.23 3.23 12.65
N THR A 236 -22.47 2.11 11.98
CA THR A 236 -21.59 1.58 10.92
C THR A 236 -22.07 2.03 9.55
N PHE A 237 -21.19 2.66 8.79
CA PHE A 237 -21.43 3.13 7.42
C PHE A 237 -20.64 2.31 6.42
N ILE A 238 -21.34 1.75 5.43
CA ILE A 238 -20.76 0.92 4.35
C ILE A 238 -20.84 1.64 3.00
N GLU A 239 -21.85 2.49 2.81
CA GLU A 239 -22.06 3.21 1.56
C GLU A 239 -21.24 4.50 1.48
N PRO A 240 -20.60 4.81 0.34
CA PRO A 240 -19.77 6.01 0.20
C PRO A 240 -20.47 7.32 0.55
N HIS A 241 -21.75 7.45 0.19
CA HIS A 241 -22.51 8.67 0.43
C HIS A 241 -22.78 8.88 1.94
N HIS A 242 -23.14 7.81 2.65
CA HIS A 242 -23.31 7.85 4.10
C HIS A 242 -21.98 8.13 4.82
N VAL A 243 -20.87 7.57 4.34
CA VAL A 243 -19.53 7.84 4.89
C VAL A 243 -19.15 9.31 4.73
N VAL A 244 -19.41 9.92 3.57
CA VAL A 244 -19.14 11.35 3.33
C VAL A 244 -20.02 12.23 4.22
N ASN A 245 -21.30 11.90 4.38
CA ASN A 245 -22.20 12.64 5.26
C ASN A 245 -21.75 12.52 6.73
N ALA A 246 -21.36 11.33 7.18
CA ALA A 246 -20.84 11.13 8.53
C ALA A 246 -19.56 11.94 8.79
N PHE A 247 -18.66 12.04 7.80
CA PHE A 247 -17.51 12.95 7.87
C PHE A 247 -17.95 14.40 8.00
N SER A 248 -18.89 14.84 7.17
CA SER A 248 -19.41 16.21 7.22
C SER A 248 -19.99 16.53 8.58
N SER A 249 -20.81 15.64 9.15
CA SER A 249 -21.42 15.81 10.47
C SER A 249 -20.38 15.81 11.60
N TYR A 250 -19.34 14.99 11.50
CA TYR A 250 -18.24 15.00 12.47
C TYR A 250 -17.49 16.33 12.42
N PHE A 251 -17.03 16.75 11.24
CA PHE A 251 -16.25 17.97 11.12
C PHE A 251 -17.05 19.24 11.42
N SER A 252 -18.35 19.28 11.11
CA SER A 252 -19.23 20.37 11.55
C SER A 252 -19.49 20.41 13.05
N SER A 253 -19.17 19.33 13.78
CA SER A 253 -19.35 19.27 15.24
C SER A 253 -18.08 19.63 16.03
N VAL A 254 -16.93 19.67 15.35
CA VAL A 254 -15.62 19.89 15.97
C VAL A 254 -15.02 21.26 15.60
N TYR A 255 -15.50 21.86 14.51
CA TYR A 255 -15.19 23.21 14.07
C TYR A 255 -16.45 24.07 14.16
#